data_AF-A0A0B0CZJ4-F1
#
_entry.id   AF-A0A0B0CZJ4-F1
#
_cell.length_a   1.000
_cell.length_b   1.000
_cell.length_c   1.000
_cell.angle_alpha   90.00
_cell.angle_beta   90.00
_cell.angle_gamma   90.00
#
_symmetry.space_group_name_H-M   'P 1'
#
loop_
_entity.id
_entity.type
_entity.pdbx_description
1 polymer ?
#
loop_
_entity_poly.entity_id
_entity_poly.type
_entity_poly.pdbx_seq_one_letter_code
_entity_poly.pdbx_strand_id
1 'polypeptide(L)'
;MGWIKKLRIRLMEKIRKTNALDYYQSYKENQWKDQQELIHEQNEKVSALIKHAYENVPFYKEYMEEHNLAPAYFQTTKDLEKLPIVGKVELKR
;
A
#
# COMPACT_ATOMS: atom_id res chain seq x y z
N MET A 1 -29.63 -3.21 19.44
CA MET A 1 -28.35 -3.63 20.09
C MET A 1 -27.08 -3.45 19.23
N GLY A 2 -27.13 -3.57 17.89
CA GLY A 2 -25.92 -3.57 17.04
C GLY A 2 -25.25 -2.20 16.79
N TRP A 3 -26.02 -1.11 16.76
CA TRP A 3 -25.49 0.22 16.41
C TRP A 3 -24.62 0.84 17.51
N ILE A 4 -24.99 0.61 18.78
CA ILE A 4 -24.23 1.07 19.97
C ILE A 4 -22.85 0.39 20.02
N LYS A 5 -22.78 -0.92 19.68
CA LYS A 5 -21.50 -1.64 19.60
C LYS A 5 -20.62 -1.10 18.45
N LYS A 6 -21.21 -0.85 17.28
CA LYS A 6 -20.48 -0.30 16.12
C LYS A 6 -19.92 1.10 16.41
N LEU A 7 -20.71 1.96 17.07
CA LEU A 7 -20.29 3.29 17.47
C LEU A 7 -19.16 3.23 18.51
N ARG A 8 -19.27 2.32 19.50
CA ARG A 8 -18.23 2.10 20.52
C ARG A 8 -16.91 1.61 19.91
N ILE A 9 -16.96 0.69 18.94
CA ILE A 9 -15.74 0.20 18.28
C ILE A 9 -15.07 1.32 17.48
N ARG A 10 -15.83 2.09 16.68
CA ARG A 10 -15.28 3.25 15.95
C ARG A 10 -14.64 4.29 16.87
N LEU A 11 -15.24 4.53 18.03
CA LEU A 11 -14.67 5.44 19.03
C LEU A 11 -13.36 4.88 19.62
N MET A 12 -13.33 3.59 19.97
CA MET A 12 -12.13 2.93 20.46
C MET A 12 -11.00 2.94 19.43
N GLU A 13 -11.31 2.77 18.15
CA GLU A 13 -10.32 2.85 17.08
C GLU A 13 -9.72 4.24 16.92
N LYS A 14 -10.55 5.28 17.01
CA LYS A 14 -10.08 6.66 16.96
C LYS A 14 -9.17 6.98 18.16
N ILE A 15 -9.50 6.46 19.34
CA ILE A 15 -8.67 6.60 20.55
C ILE A 15 -7.36 5.82 20.40
N ARG A 16 -7.40 4.60 19.87
CA ARG A 16 -6.23 3.74 19.66
C ARG A 16 -5.41 4.11 18.42
N LYS A 17 -5.91 5.03 17.57
CA LYS A 17 -5.35 5.41 16.26
C LYS A 17 -5.13 4.19 15.36
N THR A 18 -6.07 3.25 15.38
CA THR A 18 -6.03 2.03 14.56
C THR A 18 -7.10 2.08 13.48
N ASN A 19 -6.83 1.47 12.33
CA ASN A 19 -7.79 1.36 11.22
C ASN A 19 -8.34 -0.07 11.08
N ALA A 20 -8.52 -0.79 12.19
CA ALA A 20 -8.78 -2.23 12.21
C ALA A 20 -10.13 -2.63 11.59
N LEU A 21 -11.18 -1.83 11.78
CA LEU A 21 -12.49 -2.02 11.19
C LEU A 21 -12.47 -1.78 9.68
N ASP A 22 -11.70 -0.79 9.21
CA ASP A 22 -11.57 -0.53 7.78
C ASP A 22 -10.88 -1.72 7.11
N TYR A 23 -9.78 -2.22 7.68
CA TYR A 23 -9.14 -3.46 7.22
C TYR A 23 -10.06 -4.68 7.29
N TYR A 24 -10.85 -4.82 8.36
CA TYR A 24 -11.82 -5.91 8.48
C TYR A 24 -12.92 -5.83 7.43
N GLN A 25 -13.39 -4.62 7.12
CA GLN A 25 -14.40 -4.41 6.08
C GLN A 25 -13.83 -4.73 4.70
N SER A 26 -12.63 -4.23 4.36
CA SER A 26 -11.94 -4.56 3.12
C SER A 26 -11.68 -6.07 3.00
N TYR A 27 -11.32 -6.76 4.09
CA TYR A 27 -11.14 -8.20 4.09
C TYR A 27 -12.44 -8.94 3.73
N LYS A 28 -13.56 -8.56 4.35
CA LYS A 28 -14.86 -9.19 4.08
C LYS A 28 -15.32 -9.03 2.64
N GLU A 29 -14.94 -7.92 1.98
CA GLU A 29 -15.22 -7.64 0.58
C GLU A 29 -14.27 -8.43 -0.34
N ASN A 30 -12.97 -8.37 -0.06
CA ASN A 30 -11.94 -8.97 -0.91
C ASN A 30 -11.97 -10.50 -0.93
N GLN A 31 -12.42 -11.17 0.14
CA GLN A 31 -12.44 -12.63 0.19
C GLN A 31 -13.34 -13.29 -0.87
N TRP A 32 -14.28 -12.53 -1.46
CA TRP A 32 -15.22 -13.02 -2.46
C TRP A 32 -14.88 -12.57 -3.89
N LYS A 33 -13.83 -11.75 -4.05
CA LYS A 33 -13.37 -11.29 -5.36
C LYS A 33 -12.63 -12.41 -6.08
N ASP A 34 -12.71 -12.40 -7.41
CA ASP A 34 -11.87 -13.26 -8.21
C ASP A 34 -10.42 -12.76 -8.24
N GLN A 35 -9.51 -13.64 -8.66
CA GLN A 35 -8.09 -13.34 -8.68
C GLN A 35 -7.73 -12.18 -9.63
N GLN A 36 -8.44 -12.02 -10.75
CA GLN A 36 -8.14 -10.97 -11.73
C GLN A 36 -8.54 -9.60 -11.19
N GLU A 37 -9.69 -9.50 -10.52
CA GLU A 37 -10.13 -8.28 -9.83
C GLU A 37 -9.13 -7.87 -8.75
N LEU A 38 -8.67 -8.83 -7.93
CA LEU A 38 -7.66 -8.55 -6.91
C LEU A 38 -6.33 -8.08 -7.50
N ILE A 39 -5.87 -8.69 -8.59
CA ILE A 39 -4.64 -8.28 -9.28
C ILE A 39 -4.79 -6.88 -9.87
N HIS A 40 -5.95 -6.56 -10.47
CA HIS A 40 -6.21 -5.24 -11.00
C HIS A 40 -6.11 -4.16 -9.91
N GLU A 41 -6.77 -4.37 -8.77
CA GLU A 41 -6.69 -3.44 -7.63
C GLU A 41 -5.28 -3.32 -7.05
N GLN A 42 -4.52 -4.42 -7.02
CA GLN A 42 -3.12 -4.38 -6.58
C GLN A 42 -2.25 -3.55 -7.54
N ASN A 43 -2.46 -3.69 -8.85
CA ASN A 43 -1.73 -2.94 -9.87
C ASN A 43 -1.99 -1.43 -9.80
N GLU A 44 -3.25 -1.02 -9.54
CA GLU A 44 -3.57 0.39 -9.29
C GLU A 44 -2.86 0.94 -8.05
N LYS A 45 -2.85 0.16 -6.96
CA LYS A 45 -2.16 0.53 -5.70
C LYS A 45 -0.66 0.63 -5.90
N VAL A 46 -0.05 -0.25 -6.70
CA VAL A 46 1.39 -0.21 -7.01
C VAL A 46 1.74 1.09 -7.72
N SER A 47 0.99 1.47 -8.76
CA SER A 47 1.21 2.72 -9.49
C SER A 47 1.20 3.94 -8.55
N ALA A 48 0.20 4.00 -7.66
CA ALA A 48 0.08 5.09 -6.68
C ALA A 48 1.22 5.07 -5.63
N LEU A 49 1.60 3.88 -5.15
CA LEU A 49 2.65 3.70 -4.17
C LEU A 49 4.02 4.12 -4.73
N ILE A 50 4.35 3.71 -5.95
CA ILE A 50 5.61 4.06 -6.60
C ILE A 50 5.71 5.55 -6.86
N LYS A 51 4.63 6.18 -7.35
CA LYS A 51 4.58 7.63 -7.50
C LYS A 51 4.86 8.33 -6.17
N HIS A 52 4.18 7.90 -5.10
CA HIS A 52 4.39 8.47 -3.77
C HIS A 52 5.83 8.27 -3.28
N ALA A 53 6.40 7.08 -3.44
CA ALA A 53 7.76 6.77 -3.05
C ALA A 53 8.79 7.64 -3.80
N TYR A 54 8.62 7.79 -5.11
CA TYR A 54 9.48 8.66 -5.93
C TYR A 54 9.41 10.13 -5.50
N GLU A 55 8.22 10.63 -5.17
CA GLU A 55 8.03 12.03 -4.78
C GLU A 55 8.51 12.33 -3.35
N ASN A 56 8.44 11.36 -2.43
CA ASN A 56 8.58 11.62 -0.99
C ASN A 56 9.73 10.87 -0.30
N VAL A 57 10.33 9.85 -0.94
CA VAL A 57 11.39 9.02 -0.33
C VAL A 57 12.69 9.21 -1.10
N PRO A 58 13.68 9.95 -0.54
CA PRO A 58 14.94 10.27 -1.23
C PRO A 58 15.66 9.03 -1.78
N PHE A 59 15.72 7.94 -1.01
CA PHE A 59 16.34 6.69 -1.44
C PHE A 59 15.74 6.14 -2.75
N TYR A 60 14.41 6.08 -2.85
CA TYR A 60 13.76 5.54 -4.06
C TYR A 60 13.86 6.51 -5.23
N LYS A 61 13.81 7.82 -4.96
CA LYS A 61 14.04 8.83 -6.00
C LYS A 61 15.44 8.69 -6.60
N GLU A 62 16.48 8.67 -5.76
CA GLU A 62 17.88 8.48 -6.17
C GLU A 62 18.05 7.19 -6.98
N TYR A 63 17.58 6.05 -6.44
CA TYR A 63 17.69 4.76 -7.14
C TYR A 63 17.02 4.79 -8.52
N MET A 64 15.81 5.35 -8.61
CA MET A 64 15.03 5.40 -9.84
C MET A 64 15.66 6.35 -10.87
N GLU A 65 16.17 7.51 -10.46
CA GLU A 65 16.88 8.45 -11.33
C GLU A 65 18.20 7.83 -11.86
N GLU A 66 18.98 7.18 -11.00
CA GLU A 66 20.24 6.50 -11.37
C GLU A 66 20.04 5.38 -12.40
N HIS A 67 18.91 4.66 -12.30
CA HIS A 67 18.59 3.53 -13.18
C HIS A 67 17.68 3.92 -14.35
N ASN A 68 17.39 5.21 -14.55
CA ASN A 68 16.47 5.71 -15.58
C ASN A 68 15.06 5.07 -15.52
N LEU A 69 14.59 4.76 -14.32
CA LEU A 69 13.29 4.14 -14.06
C LEU A 69 12.24 5.21 -13.74
N ALA A 70 11.45 5.62 -14.73
CA ALA A 70 10.34 6.52 -14.48
C ALA A 70 9.20 5.84 -13.68
N PRO A 71 8.53 6.53 -12.75
CA PRO A 71 7.38 5.99 -12.01
C PRO A 71 6.26 5.43 -12.90
N ALA A 72 6.09 5.99 -14.10
CA ALA A 72 5.09 5.55 -15.07
C ALA A 72 5.34 4.13 -15.64
N TYR A 73 6.54 3.58 -15.46
CA TYR A 73 6.88 2.21 -15.88
C TYR A 73 6.46 1.13 -14.88
N PHE A 74 5.92 1.52 -13.71
CA PHE A 74 5.45 0.60 -12.68
C PHE A 74 3.93 0.54 -12.73
N GLN A 75 3.39 -0.37 -13.54
CA GLN A 75 1.95 -0.52 -13.73
C GLN A 75 1.42 -1.80 -13.09
N THR A 76 2.30 -2.77 -12.84
CA THR A 76 1.94 -4.08 -12.31
C THR A 76 2.76 -4.45 -11.10
N THR A 77 2.25 -5.38 -10.29
CA THR A 77 2.99 -5.96 -9.16
C THR A 77 4.32 -6.58 -9.58
N LYS A 78 4.44 -7.08 -10.81
CA LYS A 78 5.70 -7.64 -11.34
C LYS A 78 6.77 -6.58 -11.57
N ASP A 79 6.38 -5.34 -11.86
CA ASP A 79 7.35 -4.26 -12.09
C ASP A 79 8.16 -3.92 -10.83
N LEU A 80 7.66 -4.30 -9.65
CA LEU A 80 8.38 -4.14 -8.37
C LEU A 80 9.70 -4.91 -8.34
N GLU A 81 9.88 -5.94 -9.17
CA GLU A 81 11.14 -6.70 -9.27
C GLU A 81 12.31 -5.84 -9.79
N LYS A 82 12.03 -4.68 -10.41
CA LYS A 82 13.04 -3.71 -10.88
C LYS A 82 13.64 -2.89 -9.73
N LEU A 83 13.01 -2.88 -8.56
CA LEU A 83 13.44 -2.14 -7.37
C LEU A 83 14.33 -2.99 -6.46
N PRO A 84 15.21 -2.36 -5.67
CA PRO A 84 16.09 -3.10 -4.80
C PRO A 84 15.32 -3.56 -3.56
N ILE A 85 15.70 -4.71 -3.01
CA ILE A 85 15.23 -5.13 -1.70
C ILE A 85 15.99 -4.32 -0.65
N VAL A 86 15.25 -3.52 0.12
CA VAL A 86 15.82 -2.64 1.15
C VAL A 86 16.05 -3.42 2.45
N GLY A 87 17.29 -3.46 2.92
CA GLY A 87 17.70 -4.08 4.16
C GLY A 87 17.86 -3.08 5.31
N LYS A 88 18.33 -3.58 6.46
CA LYS A 88 18.58 -2.75 7.65
C LYS A 88 19.71 -1.74 7.45
N VAL A 89 20.61 -1.97 6.49
CA VAL A 89 21.77 -1.10 6.26
C VAL A 89 21.34 0.17 5.55
N GLU A 90 20.49 0.01 4.54
CA GLU A 90 19.94 1.09 3.71
C GLU A 90 18.99 1.99 4.52
N LEU A 91 18.22 1.41 5.47
CA LEU A 91 17.30 2.14 6.35
C LEU A 91 18.00 3.02 7.41
N LYS A 92 19.30 2.83 7.65
CA LYS A 92 20.07 3.59 8.66
C LYS A 92 20.77 4.83 8.10
N ARG A 93 20.71 5.03 6.78
CA ARG A 93 21.23 6.21 6.10
C ARG A 93 20.36 7.43 6.41
#